data_AF-A0A6I1Q7B2-F1
#
_entry.id   AF-A0A6I1Q7B2-F1
#
_cell.length_a   1.000
_cell.length_b   1.000
_cell.length_c   1.000
_cell.angle_alpha   90.00
_cell.angle_beta   90.00
_cell.angle_gamma   90.00
#
_symmetry.space_group_name_H-M   'P 1'
#
loop_
_entity.id
_entity.type
_entity.pdbx_description
1 polymer ?
#
loop_
_entity_poly.entity_id
_entity_poly.type
_entity_poly.pdbx_seq_one_letter_code
_entity_poly.pdbx_strand_id
1 'polypeptide(L)'
;MRQNQKKGEGNARNGNRYLAWAFVEAAAGALRCCPQARRFYDRKKSKRLPVVAMKALAHKLARAAYYMMREGKPFDLNRCFG
;
A
#
# COMPACT_ATOMS: atom_id res chain seq x y z
N MET A 1 14.70 -25.69 -11.90
CA MET A 1 13.64 -24.95 -12.65
C MET A 1 12.29 -25.33 -12.04
N ARG A 2 11.53 -24.40 -11.44
CA ARG A 2 10.18 -24.68 -10.89
C ARG A 2 9.13 -24.04 -11.80
N GLN A 3 8.61 -24.82 -12.76
CA GLN A 3 7.51 -24.45 -13.65
C GLN A 3 6.32 -25.36 -13.31
N ASN A 4 5.55 -25.02 -12.27
CA ASN A 4 4.23 -25.63 -12.08
C ASN A 4 3.26 -24.72 -11.33
N GLN A 5 3.18 -23.44 -11.74
CA GLN A 5 2.09 -22.57 -11.31
C GLN A 5 1.09 -22.44 -12.45
N LYS A 6 -0.11 -23.00 -12.26
CA LYS A 6 -1.24 -22.80 -13.17
C LYS A 6 -1.56 -21.31 -13.28
N LYS A 7 -1.62 -20.81 -14.52
CA LYS A 7 -1.94 -19.42 -14.83
C LYS A 7 -3.40 -19.13 -14.42
N GLY A 8 -3.58 -18.38 -13.33
CA GLY A 8 -4.89 -17.97 -12.81
C GLY A 8 -5.15 -18.32 -11.35
N GLU A 9 -4.57 -19.41 -10.83
CA GLU A 9 -4.88 -19.91 -9.48
C GLU A 9 -3.96 -19.34 -8.38
N GLY A 10 -2.70 -18.98 -8.71
CA GLY A 10 -1.76 -18.37 -7.76
C GLY A 10 -2.13 -16.95 -7.30
N ASN A 11 -3.06 -16.30 -8.01
CA ASN A 11 -3.43 -14.89 -7.80
C ASN A 11 -4.73 -14.72 -7.01
N ALA A 12 -5.38 -15.81 -6.59
CA ALA A 12 -6.60 -15.74 -5.78
C ALA A 12 -6.39 -14.99 -4.45
N ARG A 13 -5.15 -14.94 -3.95
CA ARG A 13 -4.75 -14.18 -2.75
C ARG A 13 -4.41 -12.71 -3.02
N ASN A 14 -4.44 -12.24 -4.27
CA ASN A 14 -4.05 -10.87 -4.62
C ASN A 14 -5.13 -9.82 -4.28
N GLY A 15 -6.22 -10.24 -3.63
CA GLY A 15 -7.30 -9.36 -3.20
C GLY A 15 -8.07 -8.73 -4.36
N ASN A 16 -8.93 -7.77 -4.04
CA ASN A 16 -9.68 -7.03 -5.05
C ASN A 16 -8.75 -6.08 -5.85
N ARG A 17 -8.64 -6.30 -7.16
CA ARG A 17 -7.82 -5.47 -8.08
C ARG A 17 -8.20 -3.99 -8.03
N TYR A 18 -9.50 -3.67 -7.95
CA TYR A 18 -9.98 -2.29 -7.89
C TYR A 18 -9.60 -1.64 -6.57
N LEU A 19 -9.67 -2.38 -5.48
CA LEU A 19 -9.25 -1.89 -4.17
C LEU A 19 -7.73 -1.62 -4.14
N ALA A 20 -6.94 -2.52 -4.73
CA ALA A 20 -5.51 -2.31 -4.87
C ALA A 20 -5.20 -1.04 -5.69
N TRP A 21 -5.93 -0.81 -6.78
CA TRP A 21 -5.78 0.39 -7.60
C TRP A 21 -6.21 1.67 -6.84
N ALA A 22 -7.34 1.63 -6.13
CA ALA A 22 -7.80 2.74 -5.29
C ALA A 22 -6.77 3.15 -4.24
N PHE A 23 -6.08 2.19 -3.60
CA PHE A 23 -5.03 2.52 -2.64
C PHE A 23 -3.74 3.06 -3.29
N VAL A 24 -3.46 2.73 -4.55
CA VAL A 24 -2.36 3.34 -5.30
C VAL A 24 -2.69 4.81 -5.61
N GLU A 25 -3.93 5.10 -6.02
CA GLU A 25 -4.39 6.48 -6.21
C GLU A 25 -4.36 7.27 -4.88
N ALA A 26 -4.82 6.65 -3.80
CA ALA A 26 -4.74 7.25 -2.45
C ALA A 26 -3.29 7.52 -2.04
N ALA A 27 -2.35 6.63 -2.37
CA ALA A 27 -0.93 6.85 -2.11
C ALA A 27 -0.36 8.01 -2.94
N ALA A 28 -0.78 8.16 -4.20
CA ALA A 28 -0.41 9.30 -5.03
C ALA A 28 -0.93 10.63 -4.46
N GLY A 29 -2.18 10.64 -3.95
CA GLY A 29 -2.74 11.78 -3.22
C GLY A 29 -1.98 12.08 -1.92
N ALA A 30 -1.70 11.06 -1.12
CA ALA A 30 -0.96 11.18 0.14
C ALA A 30 0.45 11.76 -0.05
N LEU A 31 1.12 11.44 -1.18
CA LEU A 31 2.42 12.00 -1.49
C LEU A 31 2.43 13.51 -1.69
N ARG A 32 1.29 14.10 -2.09
CA ARG A 32 1.13 15.55 -2.28
C ARG A 32 0.73 16.24 -0.98
N CYS A 33 -0.14 15.61 -0.19
CA CYS A 33 -0.75 16.25 0.98
C CYS A 33 -0.04 15.95 2.30
N CYS A 34 0.76 14.89 2.39
CA CYS A 34 1.35 14.41 3.64
C CYS A 34 2.89 14.30 3.57
N PRO A 35 3.62 15.17 4.30
CA PRO A 35 5.08 15.11 4.37
C PRO A 35 5.63 13.79 4.94
N GLN A 36 4.91 13.15 5.86
CA GLN A 36 5.32 11.86 6.44
C GLN A 36 5.26 10.73 5.40
N ALA A 37 4.19 10.71 4.58
CA ALA A 37 4.07 9.77 3.46
C ALA A 37 5.17 9.98 2.42
N ARG A 38 5.48 11.25 2.11
CA ARG A 38 6.61 11.63 1.23
C ARG A 38 7.94 11.12 1.77
N ARG A 39 8.27 11.36 3.04
CA ARG A 39 9.49 10.86 3.68
C ARG A 39 9.60 9.35 3.63
N PHE A 40 8.51 8.63 3.91
CA PHE A 40 8.49 7.17 3.81
C PHE A 40 8.78 6.70 2.38
N TYR A 41 8.10 7.29 1.40
CA TYR A 41 8.26 6.96 0.00
C TYR A 41 9.69 7.24 -0.48
N ASP A 42 10.25 8.41 -0.19
CA ASP A 42 11.60 8.78 -0.63
C ASP A 42 12.68 7.88 -0.02
N ARG A 43 12.56 7.57 1.28
CA ARG A 43 13.43 6.60 1.94
C ARG A 43 13.34 5.22 1.28
N LYS A 44 12.15 4.77 0.86
CA LYS A 44 11.98 3.47 0.21
C LYS A 44 12.46 3.51 -1.25
N LYS A 45 12.20 4.59 -1.98
CA LYS A 45 12.64 4.84 -3.36
C LYS A 45 14.15 4.93 -3.47
N SER A 46 14.85 5.45 -2.46
CA SER A 46 16.32 5.46 -2.45
C SER A 46 16.94 4.05 -2.47
N LYS A 47 16.21 3.04 -2.01
CA LYS A 47 16.70 1.65 -1.87
C LYS A 47 16.06 0.67 -2.85
N ARG A 48 14.96 1.03 -3.51
CA ARG A 48 14.12 0.14 -4.34
C ARG A 48 13.46 0.93 -5.47
N LEU A 49 12.93 0.22 -6.46
CA LEU A 49 12.22 0.85 -7.58
C LEU A 49 11.04 1.72 -7.12
N PRO A 50 10.74 2.84 -7.81
CA PRO A 50 9.63 3.74 -7.47
C PRO A 50 8.28 3.05 -7.34
N VAL A 51 7.99 2.07 -8.21
CA VAL A 51 6.74 1.29 -8.18
C VAL A 51 6.61 0.46 -6.90
N VAL A 52 7.73 -0.06 -6.37
CA VAL A 52 7.76 -0.82 -5.12
C VAL A 52 7.53 0.10 -3.94
N ALA A 53 8.13 1.31 -3.96
CA ALA A 53 7.90 2.32 -2.93
C ALA A 53 6.43 2.77 -2.89
N MET A 54 5.80 2.97 -4.05
CA MET A 54 4.39 3.34 -4.15
C MET A 54 3.49 2.24 -3.60
N LYS A 55 3.71 0.98 -4.01
CA LYS A 55 2.93 -0.17 -3.52
C LYS A 55 3.09 -0.35 -2.00
N ALA A 56 4.29 -0.12 -1.46
CA ALA A 56 4.52 -0.19 -0.02
C ALA A 56 3.76 0.91 0.75
N LEU A 57 3.69 2.12 0.20
CA LEU A 57 2.90 3.21 0.76
C LEU A 57 1.39 2.88 0.71
N ALA A 58 0.90 2.43 -0.44
CA ALA A 58 -0.49 2.00 -0.61
C ALA A 58 -0.88 0.90 0.39
N HIS A 59 0.01 -0.08 0.63
CA HIS A 59 -0.24 -1.13 1.60
C HIS A 59 -0.32 -0.62 3.06
N LYS A 60 0.49 0.37 3.43
CA LYS A 60 0.40 1.01 4.75
C LYS A 60 -0.93 1.75 4.94
N LEU A 61 -1.36 2.50 3.91
CA LEU A 61 -2.67 3.17 3.91
C LEU A 61 -3.82 2.17 4.01
N ALA A 62 -3.76 1.07 3.25
CA ALA A 62 -4.75 0.01 3.30
C ALA A 62 -4.86 -0.62 4.69
N ARG A 63 -3.72 -0.86 5.34
CA ARG A 63 -3.69 -1.43 6.69
C ARG A 63 -4.27 -0.48 7.73
N ALA A 64 -3.96 0.81 7.66
CA ALA A 64 -4.56 1.81 8.53
C ALA A 64 -6.07 1.97 8.30
N ALA A 65 -6.52 1.98 7.05
CA ALA A 65 -7.94 2.01 6.70
C ALA A 65 -8.69 0.76 7.21
N TYR A 66 -8.08 -0.42 7.14
CA TYR A 66 -8.65 -1.64 7.71
C TYR A 66 -8.88 -1.51 9.23
N TYR A 67 -7.90 -1.01 9.98
CA TYR A 67 -8.08 -0.81 11.42
C TYR A 67 -9.07 0.30 11.76
N MET A 68 -9.11 1.37 10.97
CA MET A 68 -10.12 2.44 11.08
C MET A 68 -11.54 1.85 11.00
N MET A 69 -11.80 1.04 9.96
CA MET A 69 -13.11 0.40 9.77
C MET A 69 -13.40 -0.68 10.81
N ARG A 70 -12.39 -1.46 11.21
CA ARG A 70 -12.56 -2.56 12.15
C ARG A 70 -12.76 -2.10 13.60
N GLU A 71 -12.03 -1.08 14.03
CA GLU A 71 -12.07 -0.57 15.41
C GLU A 71 -13.05 0.61 15.56
N GLY A 72 -13.62 1.12 14.46
CA GLY A 72 -14.49 2.31 14.49
C GLY A 72 -13.77 3.59 14.94
N LYS A 73 -12.45 3.63 14.82
CA LYS A 73 -11.60 4.76 15.25
C LYS A 73 -11.26 5.66 14.07
N PRO A 74 -10.97 6.95 14.29
CA PRO A 74 -10.43 7.83 13.26
C PRO A 74 -9.15 7.28 12.63
N PHE A 75 -8.87 7.67 11.39
CA PHE A 75 -7.64 7.31 10.70
C PHE A 75 -6.41 7.83 11.47
N ASP A 76 -5.50 6.92 11.82
CA ASP A 76 -4.28 7.25 12.58
C ASP A 76 -3.03 7.12 11.69
N LEU A 77 -2.35 8.25 11.48
CA LEU A 77 -1.09 8.33 10.73
C LEU A 77 0.06 7.63 11.44
N ASN A 78 0.03 7.52 12.77
CA ASN A 78 1.06 6.78 13.53
C ASN A 78 1.00 5.29 13.23
N ARG A 79 -0.19 4.73 12.96
CA ARG A 79 -0.30 3.33 12.48
C ARG A 79 0.23 3.15 11.05
N CYS A 80 0.30 4.21 10.26
CA CYS A 80 0.90 4.16 8.92
C CYS A 80 2.44 4.17 8.97
N PHE A 81 3.04 5.05 9.77
CA PHE A 81 4.46 5.39 9.67
C PHE A 81 5.28 5.26 10.96
N GLY A 82 4.64 5.00 12.10
CA GLY A 82 5.26 4.69 13.38
C GLY A 82 6.00 3.36 13.38
#